data_AF-A0A853D499-F1
#
_entry.id   AF-A0A853D499-F1
#
_cell.length_a   1.000
_cell.length_b   1.000
_cell.length_c   1.000
_cell.angle_alpha   90.00
_cell.angle_beta   90.00
_cell.angle_gamma   90.00
#
_symmetry.space_group_name_H-M   'P 1'
#
loop_
_entity.id
_entity.type
_entity.pdbx_description
1 polymer ?
#
loop_
_entity_poly.entity_id
_entity_poly.type
_entity_poly.pdbx_seq_one_letter_code
_entity_poly.pdbx_strand_id
1 'polypeptide(L)'
;MKKMVMVLALGAMIASCGGKKEEKKDGFEVSRTKTEDTKTVEKEGVPVDLDNKGVGPITNMEFPDEINDEMAARGKAKFEAICVACHMAEKRMIGPALKGVYERRSPEWVMNMILNPDGMLKEDPIAKALLKEYNNAIMLNQNLTEDEARDVAEYLRTL
;
A
#
# COMPACT_ATOMS: atom_id res chain seq x y z
N MET A 1 53.24 4.44 -42.77
CA MET A 1 52.27 4.05 -41.73
C MET A 1 52.84 2.87 -40.94
N LYS A 2 52.57 2.84 -39.63
CA LYS A 2 53.42 2.29 -38.56
C LYS A 2 53.81 0.80 -38.70
N LYS A 3 55.10 0.56 -38.41
CA LYS A 3 55.81 -0.70 -38.15
C LYS A 3 55.22 -1.36 -36.87
N MET A 4 54.81 -2.64 -36.85
CA MET A 4 55.59 -3.88 -36.75
C MET A 4 56.08 -4.19 -35.31
N VAL A 5 56.23 -5.50 -35.02
CA VAL A 5 56.72 -6.19 -33.78
C VAL A 5 55.58 -6.63 -32.84
N MET A 6 55.09 -7.88 -32.76
CA MET A 6 55.63 -9.27 -32.78
C MET A 6 56.30 -9.73 -31.47
N VAL A 7 55.95 -10.98 -31.07
CA VAL A 7 56.67 -11.94 -30.18
C VAL A 7 56.29 -11.88 -28.69
N LEU A 8 56.19 -12.94 -27.87
CA LEU A 8 55.93 -14.40 -27.90
C LEU A 8 56.23 -14.88 -26.45
N ALA A 9 55.68 -16.04 -26.05
CA ALA A 9 56.10 -16.90 -24.92
C ALA A 9 55.71 -16.50 -23.48
N LEU A 10 55.62 -17.39 -22.49
CA LEU A 10 55.25 -18.82 -22.35
C LEU A 10 55.41 -19.10 -20.83
N GLY A 11 54.37 -19.64 -20.17
CA GLY A 11 54.51 -20.56 -19.02
C GLY A 11 54.88 -20.01 -17.62
N ALA A 12 54.07 -20.37 -16.62
CA ALA A 12 54.44 -21.32 -15.54
C ALA A 12 53.50 -21.16 -14.32
N MET A 13 52.83 -22.25 -13.94
CA MET A 13 52.23 -22.43 -12.61
C MET A 13 53.32 -22.65 -11.56
N ILE A 14 53.13 -22.06 -10.37
CA ILE A 14 53.61 -22.63 -9.10
C ILE A 14 52.71 -22.15 -7.96
N ALA A 15 52.13 -23.11 -7.25
CA ALA A 15 51.55 -22.94 -5.92
C ALA A 15 52.66 -22.90 -4.86
N SER A 16 52.40 -22.26 -3.71
CA SER A 16 52.84 -22.67 -2.35
C SER A 16 53.30 -21.51 -1.45
N CYS A 17 52.50 -21.29 -0.38
CA CYS A 17 52.87 -21.00 1.01
C CYS A 17 53.87 -19.90 1.42
N GLY A 18 53.38 -19.01 2.31
CA GLY A 18 54.12 -18.61 3.51
C GLY A 18 54.62 -17.17 3.59
N GLY A 19 54.23 -16.46 4.67
CA GLY A 19 55.04 -15.35 5.20
C GLY A 19 54.32 -14.03 5.54
N LYS A 20 53.67 -14.01 6.71
CA LYS A 20 53.69 -12.94 7.73
C LYS A 20 54.21 -11.55 7.30
N LYS A 21 53.33 -10.53 7.32
CA LYS A 21 53.67 -9.21 7.89
C LYS A 21 52.41 -8.44 8.31
N GLU A 22 52.45 -8.03 9.56
CA GLU A 22 51.46 -7.25 10.31
C GLU A 22 51.33 -5.83 9.75
N GLU A 23 50.15 -5.22 9.86
CA GLU A 23 50.07 -3.91 10.51
C GLU A 23 48.66 -3.63 11.09
N LYS A 24 48.71 -3.37 12.39
CA LYS A 24 47.75 -2.95 13.43
C LYS A 24 46.58 -2.06 12.99
N LYS A 25 45.44 -2.20 13.68
CA LYS A 25 45.04 -1.27 14.77
C LYS A 25 43.75 -1.70 15.49
N ASP A 26 43.89 -1.82 16.82
CA ASP A 26 42.93 -1.58 17.90
C ASP A 26 41.50 -2.16 17.78
N GLY A 27 41.36 -3.42 18.21
CA GLY A 27 40.08 -3.95 18.65
C GLY A 27 39.79 -3.51 20.09
N PHE A 28 39.12 -2.37 20.24
CA PHE A 28 38.43 -2.01 21.48
C PHE A 28 37.21 -2.93 21.64
N GLU A 29 37.26 -3.76 22.68
CA GLU A 29 36.21 -4.67 23.11
C GLU A 29 34.98 -3.87 23.55
N VAL A 30 33.93 -3.88 22.72
CA VAL A 30 32.61 -3.36 23.12
C VAL A 30 31.72 -4.55 23.46
N SER A 31 31.67 -4.87 24.75
CA SER A 31 30.50 -5.52 25.36
C SER A 31 29.28 -4.64 25.07
N ARG A 32 28.53 -4.98 24.01
CA ARG A 32 27.18 -4.47 23.84
C ARG A 32 26.25 -5.33 24.68
N THR A 33 26.08 -4.95 25.94
CA THR A 33 24.78 -5.09 26.59
C THR A 33 23.81 -4.25 25.78
N LYS A 34 23.21 -4.87 24.76
CA LYS A 34 22.07 -4.28 24.06
C LYS A 34 20.89 -4.47 24.98
N THR A 35 20.67 -3.47 25.82
CA THR A 35 19.39 -3.20 26.47
C THR A 35 18.31 -3.40 25.42
N GLU A 36 17.41 -4.35 25.68
CA GLU A 36 16.14 -4.47 25.00
C GLU A 36 15.31 -3.22 25.31
N ASP A 37 15.63 -2.11 24.66
CA ASP A 37 14.62 -1.11 24.34
C ASP A 37 13.90 -1.61 23.08
N THR A 38 13.05 -2.60 23.29
CA THR A 38 11.90 -2.83 22.43
C THR A 38 11.01 -1.60 22.58
N LYS A 39 11.35 -0.51 21.89
CA LYS A 39 10.33 0.43 21.43
C LYS A 39 9.53 -0.32 20.38
N THR A 40 8.54 -1.07 20.86
CA THR A 40 7.31 -1.27 20.11
C THR A 40 6.82 0.11 19.71
N VAL A 41 7.09 0.50 18.48
CA VAL A 41 6.17 1.42 17.80
C VAL A 41 4.90 0.61 17.69
N GLU A 42 4.00 0.77 18.65
CA GLU A 42 2.61 0.42 18.43
C GLU A 42 2.19 1.18 17.18
N LYS A 43 2.08 0.46 16.07
CA LYS A 43 1.29 0.97 14.94
C LYS A 43 -0.14 1.03 15.47
N GLU A 44 -0.52 2.18 16.02
CA GLU A 44 -1.94 2.52 16.14
C GLU A 44 -2.51 2.40 14.72
N GLY A 45 -3.30 1.35 14.48
CA GLY A 45 -3.94 1.13 13.20
C GLY A 45 -4.89 2.28 12.86
N VAL A 46 -5.28 2.38 11.60
CA VAL A 46 -6.33 3.34 11.22
C VAL A 46 -7.60 3.01 12.02
N PRO A 47 -8.20 3.98 12.74
CA PRO A 47 -9.35 3.72 13.57
C PRO A 47 -10.54 3.15 12.77
N VAL A 48 -11.35 2.35 13.46
CA VAL A 48 -12.64 1.88 12.96
C VAL A 48 -13.71 2.69 13.67
N ASP A 49 -14.50 3.40 12.86
CA ASP A 49 -15.64 4.21 13.30
C ASP A 49 -16.73 4.04 12.25
N LEU A 50 -17.79 3.32 12.62
CA LEU A 50 -18.94 3.06 11.75
C LEU A 50 -19.99 4.18 11.83
N ASP A 51 -19.89 5.09 12.81
CA ASP A 51 -20.78 6.24 12.92
C ASP A 51 -20.26 7.41 12.07
N ASN A 52 -18.97 7.41 11.73
CA ASN A 52 -18.39 8.36 10.80
C ASN A 52 -18.88 8.11 9.36
N LYS A 53 -19.58 9.10 8.80
CA LYS A 53 -20.09 9.11 7.41
C LYS A 53 -19.13 9.79 6.42
N GLY A 54 -18.05 10.39 6.91
CA GLY A 54 -17.11 11.17 6.12
C GLY A 54 -17.63 12.56 5.77
N VAL A 55 -17.08 13.11 4.70
CA VAL A 55 -17.33 14.47 4.18
C VAL A 55 -17.82 14.36 2.75
N GLY A 56 -19.12 14.59 2.54
CA GLY A 56 -19.72 14.54 1.21
C GLY A 56 -21.24 14.57 1.24
N PRO A 57 -21.87 14.43 0.06
CA PRO A 57 -23.32 14.55 -0.10
C PRO A 57 -24.09 13.35 0.48
N ILE A 58 -23.45 12.19 0.65
CA ILE A 58 -24.12 10.98 1.13
C ILE A 58 -24.17 11.03 2.66
N THR A 59 -25.35 11.33 3.19
CA THR A 59 -25.59 11.50 4.63
C THR A 59 -26.47 10.41 5.23
N ASN A 60 -27.13 9.62 4.40
CA ASN A 60 -27.92 8.47 4.81
C ASN A 60 -27.91 7.42 3.70
N MET A 61 -27.52 6.19 4.02
CA MET A 61 -27.52 5.08 3.09
C MET A 61 -27.62 3.76 3.83
N GLU A 62 -28.54 2.92 3.39
CA GLU A 62 -28.69 1.57 3.90
C GLU A 62 -28.64 0.58 2.74
N PHE A 63 -28.09 -0.60 3.01
CA PHE A 63 -28.15 -1.70 2.08
C PHE A 63 -29.43 -2.51 2.32
N PRO A 64 -30.14 -2.92 1.25
CA PRO A 64 -31.13 -3.98 1.38
C PRO A 64 -30.49 -5.25 1.93
N ASP A 65 -31.27 -6.09 2.63
CA ASP A 65 -30.76 -7.35 3.21
C ASP A 65 -30.12 -8.25 2.14
N GLU A 66 -30.75 -8.32 0.96
CA GLU A 66 -30.26 -9.10 -0.17
C GLU A 66 -29.29 -8.30 -1.05
N ILE A 67 -28.38 -9.03 -1.69
CA ILE A 67 -27.49 -8.48 -2.71
C ILE A 67 -28.30 -8.34 -4.00
N ASN A 68 -28.19 -7.17 -4.64
CA ASN A 68 -28.68 -7.00 -6.01
C ASN A 68 -27.59 -7.45 -7.00
N ASP A 69 -27.71 -8.67 -7.52
CA ASP A 69 -26.70 -9.28 -8.40
C ASP A 69 -26.45 -8.48 -9.68
N GLU A 70 -27.48 -7.87 -10.27
CA GLU A 70 -27.32 -7.05 -11.48
C GLU A 70 -26.52 -5.77 -11.20
N MET A 71 -26.80 -5.14 -10.06
CA MET A 71 -26.07 -3.96 -9.58
C MET A 71 -24.62 -4.32 -9.22
N ALA A 72 -24.40 -5.43 -8.51
CA ALA A 72 -23.07 -5.93 -8.21
C ALA A 72 -22.28 -6.27 -9.49
N ALA A 73 -22.93 -6.81 -10.52
CA ALA A 73 -22.29 -7.09 -11.81
C ALA A 73 -21.82 -5.81 -12.52
N ARG A 74 -22.66 -4.77 -12.55
CA ARG A 74 -22.26 -3.44 -13.07
C ARG A 74 -21.13 -2.83 -12.25
N GLY A 75 -21.22 -2.95 -10.92
CA GLY A 75 -20.19 -2.50 -9.99
C GLY A 75 -18.85 -3.18 -10.20
N LYS A 76 -18.85 -4.49 -10.42
CA LYS A 76 -17.65 -5.27 -10.75
C LYS A 76 -17.00 -4.77 -12.03
N ALA A 77 -17.78 -4.56 -13.09
CA ALA A 77 -17.25 -4.04 -14.35
C ALA A 77 -16.62 -2.65 -14.18
N LYS A 78 -17.27 -1.78 -13.40
CA LYS A 78 -16.72 -0.45 -13.06
C LYS A 78 -15.43 -0.57 -12.24
N PHE A 79 -15.44 -1.40 -11.20
CA PHE A 79 -14.29 -1.66 -10.34
C PHE A 79 -13.07 -2.16 -11.14
N GLU A 80 -13.27 -3.11 -12.04
CA GLU A 80 -12.23 -3.64 -12.93
C GLU A 80 -11.67 -2.59 -13.90
N ALA A 81 -12.48 -1.62 -14.30
CA ALA A 81 -12.03 -0.57 -15.21
C ALA A 81 -11.18 0.50 -14.50
N ILE A 82 -11.46 0.83 -13.24
CA ILE A 82 -10.89 2.04 -12.59
C ILE A 82 -10.20 1.78 -11.25
N CYS A 83 -10.63 0.79 -10.46
CA CYS A 83 -10.19 0.64 -9.07
C CYS A 83 -9.00 -0.33 -8.93
N VAL A 84 -8.91 -1.34 -9.81
CA VAL A 84 -7.89 -2.41 -9.75
C VAL A 84 -6.46 -1.92 -9.97
N ALA A 85 -6.28 -0.70 -10.49
CA ALA A 85 -4.96 -0.07 -10.58
C ALA A 85 -4.34 0.17 -9.20
N CYS A 86 -5.16 0.34 -8.16
CA CYS A 86 -4.71 0.69 -6.82
C CYS A 86 -5.17 -0.28 -5.73
N HIS A 87 -6.30 -0.97 -5.93
CA HIS A 87 -6.91 -1.82 -4.91
C HIS A 87 -6.96 -3.29 -5.33
N MET A 88 -6.86 -4.17 -4.32
CA MET A 88 -7.22 -5.58 -4.45
C MET A 88 -8.29 -5.94 -3.43
N ALA A 89 -8.98 -7.07 -3.64
CA ALA A 89 -9.94 -7.57 -2.67
C ALA A 89 -9.26 -7.91 -1.33
N GLU A 90 -8.25 -8.78 -1.34
CA GLU A 90 -7.72 -9.38 -0.09
C GLU A 90 -6.32 -8.88 0.30
N LYS A 91 -5.64 -8.16 -0.58
CA LYS A 91 -4.25 -7.75 -0.37
C LYS A 91 -4.09 -6.24 -0.41
N ARG A 92 -3.19 -5.77 0.45
CA ARG A 92 -2.68 -4.41 0.40
C ARG A 92 -1.91 -4.18 -0.91
N MET A 93 -2.11 -3.03 -1.53
CA MET A 93 -1.35 -2.57 -2.69
C MET A 93 -1.02 -1.07 -2.53
N ILE A 94 -1.36 -0.24 -3.53
CA ILE A 94 -1.26 1.23 -3.43
C ILE A 94 -2.33 1.73 -2.47
N GLY A 95 -3.55 1.19 -2.56
CA GLY A 95 -4.63 1.38 -1.62
C GLY A 95 -4.87 0.16 -0.72
N PRO A 96 -5.79 0.29 0.26
CA PRO A 96 -6.20 -0.80 1.14
C PRO A 96 -6.86 -1.97 0.41
N ALA A 97 -6.77 -3.15 1.04
CA ALA A 97 -7.63 -4.28 0.70
C ALA A 97 -9.10 -3.93 0.99
N LEU A 98 -10.00 -4.31 0.07
CA LEU A 98 -11.40 -3.88 0.08
C LEU A 98 -12.40 -4.94 0.56
N LYS A 99 -11.98 -6.21 0.68
CA LYS A 99 -12.78 -7.25 1.34
C LYS A 99 -13.11 -6.82 2.77
N GLY A 100 -14.37 -7.01 3.17
CA GLY A 100 -14.85 -6.58 4.49
C GLY A 100 -14.73 -5.08 4.74
N VAL A 101 -14.78 -4.22 3.70
CA VAL A 101 -14.72 -2.76 3.90
C VAL A 101 -15.85 -2.26 4.83
N TYR A 102 -17.03 -2.87 4.73
CA TYR A 102 -18.20 -2.50 5.53
C TYR A 102 -18.14 -2.98 6.99
N GLU A 103 -17.17 -3.83 7.35
CA GLU A 103 -16.87 -4.14 8.76
C GLU A 103 -16.09 -3.00 9.43
N ARG A 104 -15.53 -2.09 8.63
CA ARG A 104 -14.60 -1.05 9.08
C ARG A 104 -15.12 0.35 8.79
N ARG A 105 -16.01 0.53 7.81
CA ARG A 105 -16.50 1.83 7.33
C ARG A 105 -18.00 1.75 7.06
N SER A 106 -18.71 2.84 7.34
CA SER A 106 -20.13 2.97 6.97
C SER A 106 -20.32 2.97 5.44
N PRO A 107 -21.51 2.59 4.94
CA PRO A 107 -21.86 2.72 3.53
C PRO A 107 -21.66 4.15 3.01
N GLU A 108 -22.08 5.15 3.80
CA GLU A 108 -21.95 6.57 3.48
C GLU A 108 -20.48 6.98 3.34
N TRP A 109 -19.62 6.54 4.27
CA TRP A 109 -18.20 6.86 4.21
C TRP A 109 -17.56 6.30 2.94
N VAL A 110 -17.89 5.06 2.56
CA VAL A 110 -17.37 4.43 1.33
C VAL A 110 -17.83 5.21 0.10
N MET A 111 -19.11 5.57 0.02
CA MET A 111 -19.64 6.37 -1.09
C MET A 111 -18.99 7.75 -1.16
N ASN A 112 -18.86 8.45 -0.03
CA ASN A 112 -18.21 9.76 0.03
C ASN A 112 -16.72 9.67 -0.34
N MET A 113 -16.03 8.59 0.01
CA MET A 113 -14.65 8.36 -0.42
C MET A 113 -14.53 8.15 -1.94
N ILE A 114 -15.49 7.48 -2.57
CA ILE A 114 -15.52 7.28 -4.03
C ILE A 114 -15.84 8.59 -4.76
N LEU A 115 -16.81 9.36 -4.27
CA LEU A 115 -17.35 10.56 -4.94
C LEU A 115 -16.56 11.84 -4.65
N ASN A 116 -15.97 11.95 -3.46
CA ASN A 116 -15.30 13.14 -2.97
C ASN A 116 -13.98 12.82 -2.24
N PRO A 117 -13.03 12.09 -2.86
CA PRO A 117 -11.80 11.71 -2.17
C PRO A 117 -10.95 12.93 -1.77
N ASP A 118 -10.96 14.02 -2.53
CA ASP A 118 -10.20 15.24 -2.20
C ASP A 118 -10.68 15.87 -0.88
N GLY A 119 -12.00 16.04 -0.73
CA GLY A 119 -12.60 16.55 0.50
C GLY A 119 -12.38 15.60 1.69
N MET A 120 -12.55 14.30 1.46
CA MET A 120 -12.30 13.27 2.46
C MET A 120 -10.85 13.33 2.96
N LEU A 121 -9.86 13.28 2.07
CA LEU A 121 -8.44 13.33 2.42
C LEU A 121 -8.06 14.65 3.12
N LYS A 122 -8.74 15.74 2.81
CA LYS A 122 -8.49 17.06 3.41
C LYS A 122 -9.14 17.22 4.79
N GLU A 123 -10.27 16.58 5.06
CA GLU A 123 -11.12 16.93 6.21
C GLU A 123 -11.38 15.72 7.12
N ASP A 124 -11.71 14.56 6.57
CA ASP A 124 -12.06 13.35 7.32
C ASP A 124 -10.84 12.74 8.07
N PRO A 125 -10.94 12.48 9.39
CA PRO A 125 -9.83 11.95 10.18
C PRO A 125 -9.40 10.53 9.76
N ILE A 126 -10.35 9.68 9.32
CA ILE A 126 -10.04 8.31 8.88
C ILE A 126 -9.32 8.33 7.54
N ALA A 127 -9.78 9.12 6.58
CA ALA A 127 -9.15 9.29 5.28
C ALA A 127 -7.72 9.83 5.42
N LYS A 128 -7.48 10.79 6.32
CA LYS A 128 -6.12 11.28 6.66
C LYS A 128 -5.23 10.19 7.27
N ALA A 129 -5.77 9.39 8.19
CA ALA A 129 -5.05 8.29 8.78
C ALA A 129 -4.70 7.21 7.73
N LEU A 130 -5.62 6.89 6.82
CA LEU A 130 -5.36 6.05 5.65
C LEU A 130 -4.28 6.66 4.76
N LEU A 131 -4.36 7.94 4.44
CA LEU A 131 -3.36 8.60 3.61
C LEU A 131 -1.95 8.43 4.19
N LYS A 132 -1.79 8.68 5.49
CA LYS A 132 -0.52 8.49 6.20
C LYS A 132 -0.07 7.02 6.22
N GLU A 133 -0.99 6.09 6.50
CA GLU A 133 -0.70 4.64 6.53
C GLU A 133 -0.29 4.11 5.15
N TYR A 134 -0.78 4.71 4.06
CA TYR A 134 -0.53 4.33 2.67
C TYR A 134 0.51 5.24 1.99
N ASN A 135 1.50 5.73 2.75
CA ASN A 135 2.65 6.51 2.25
C ASN A 135 2.26 7.77 1.46
N ASN A 136 1.18 8.42 1.83
CA ASN A 136 0.58 9.57 1.16
C ASN A 136 0.17 9.30 -0.30
N ALA A 137 -0.14 8.04 -0.65
CA ALA A 137 -0.77 7.71 -1.91
C ALA A 137 -2.20 8.28 -1.95
N ILE A 138 -2.42 9.28 -2.80
CA ILE A 138 -3.71 9.96 -2.94
C ILE A 138 -4.65 9.10 -3.78
N MET A 139 -5.85 8.85 -3.27
CA MET A 139 -6.96 8.35 -4.09
C MET A 139 -7.51 9.51 -4.92
N LEU A 140 -7.34 9.45 -6.24
CA LEU A 140 -7.80 10.52 -7.14
C LEU A 140 -9.30 10.39 -7.41
N ASN A 141 -9.99 11.53 -7.56
CA ASN A 141 -11.38 11.53 -8.00
C ASN A 141 -11.51 10.95 -9.42
N GLN A 142 -12.28 9.87 -9.53
CA GLN A 142 -12.53 9.17 -10.80
C GLN A 142 -13.75 9.75 -11.55
N ASN A 143 -14.40 10.78 -10.99
CA ASN A 143 -15.57 11.48 -11.53
C ASN A 143 -16.77 10.56 -11.81
N LEU A 144 -17.00 9.62 -10.89
CA LEU A 144 -18.17 8.73 -10.94
C LEU A 144 -19.43 9.50 -10.63
N THR A 145 -20.53 9.12 -11.27
CA THR A 145 -21.86 9.51 -10.80
C THR A 145 -22.21 8.79 -9.49
N GLU A 146 -23.21 9.28 -8.78
CA GLU A 146 -23.71 8.61 -7.57
C GLU A 146 -24.18 7.18 -7.87
N ASP A 147 -24.87 6.96 -8.99
CA ASP A 147 -25.33 5.63 -9.42
C ASP A 147 -24.16 4.68 -9.70
N GLU A 148 -23.10 5.17 -10.37
CA GLU A 148 -21.91 4.35 -10.62
C GLU A 148 -21.16 4.01 -9.32
N ALA A 149 -21.08 4.96 -8.39
CA ALA A 149 -20.54 4.71 -7.07
C ALA A 149 -21.40 3.71 -6.30
N ARG A 150 -22.73 3.78 -6.43
CA ARG A 150 -23.68 2.85 -5.81
C ARG A 150 -23.52 1.43 -6.34
N ASP A 151 -23.36 1.29 -7.65
CA ASP A 151 -23.05 0.02 -8.31
C ASP A 151 -21.74 -0.57 -7.73
N VAL A 152 -20.66 0.22 -7.66
CA VAL A 152 -19.39 -0.22 -7.06
C VAL A 152 -19.56 -0.62 -5.60
N ALA A 153 -20.27 0.18 -4.81
CA ALA A 153 -20.54 -0.12 -3.40
C ALA A 153 -21.29 -1.47 -3.25
N GLU A 154 -22.26 -1.76 -4.12
CA GLU A 154 -22.94 -3.07 -4.11
C GLU A 154 -21.96 -4.21 -4.38
N TYR A 155 -21.08 -4.05 -5.37
CA TYR A 155 -20.05 -5.05 -5.65
C TYR A 155 -19.13 -5.29 -4.46
N LEU A 156 -18.73 -4.25 -3.72
CA LEU A 156 -17.88 -4.40 -2.54
C LEU A 156 -18.52 -5.25 -1.43
N ARG A 157 -19.86 -5.34 -1.38
CA ARG A 157 -20.57 -6.25 -0.45
C ARG A 157 -20.33 -7.73 -0.76
N THR A 158 -19.91 -8.04 -1.98
CA THR A 158 -19.70 -9.41 -2.47
C THR A 158 -18.27 -9.94 -2.25
N LEU A 159 -17.36 -9.09 -1.77
CA LEU A 159 -15.92 -9.40 -1.62
C LEU A 159 -15.57 -10.15 -0.34
#